data_AF-A0A6P1LH07-F1
#
_entry.id   AF-A0A6P1LH07-F1
#
_cell.length_a   1.000
_cell.length_b   1.000
_cell.length_c   1.000
_cell.angle_alpha   90.00
_cell.angle_beta   90.00
_cell.angle_gamma   90.00
#
_symmetry.space_group_name_H-M   'P 1'
#
loop_
_entity.id
_entity.type
_entity.pdbx_description
1 polymer ?
#
loop_
_entity_poly.entity_id
_entity_poly.type
_entity_poly.pdbx_seq_one_letter_code
_entity_poly.pdbx_strand_id
1 'polypeptide(L)'
;MKKLMLKSSILITASVLPIATLASCSIQYYDYFAEIVVSDNTSVLADNSFSQTTYEGYKQFMAEEKVTIPKLNNNNGGTESGGKTSSGSSGNGTDNSNGTETYTKDVYTLPDADKVAQSTGLWRRPGATVAERVSTFKGSFVSGKDVMIVPGFNHEKSLKQIALDKDFSDKGFVWMDGVISEYKKDNGEPSYHNVSSFSFRAEQSAFLTGIAACVFLNINKDVFNGDGGLKVGGFVGLPLVSTLDFLAGFQAGVFAFNASLKNGVSSSQMNSAENGDDQKANPNNSNNGKNWEKVEFIDLGSNISNWATGSFGVGDGMQISRTLVNKGADMIMAIAGPQTLDVISVAETSSRPVAVLGVDSAQEEQNINKPFTTLGDKKLKNAKGEEINDPKFIQFSAIKKLDSATKQVLGAIFNKNDPNNAKYTGSSFVKGFGFQNIGSIDNDTVGVSNAGLPYLYKFSKDWFKNGTNTEKTNSEETIPNDLKLDPNIVKKNKEYEKLQKDRSVKYLNDSSGDNKYYSEGWTKLPNNTGEFIALPEQLSYAIGASHLDGSKWKLKLR
;
A
#
# COMPACT_ATOMS: atom_id res chain seq x y z
N MET A 1 -9.84 73.82 41.48
CA MET A 1 -10.90 73.37 40.55
C MET A 1 -10.61 73.90 39.16
N LYS A 2 -10.27 73.03 38.20
CA LYS A 2 -10.43 73.23 36.75
C LYS A 2 -10.02 71.93 36.04
N LYS A 3 -10.99 71.28 35.38
CA LYS A 3 -10.81 70.16 34.45
C LYS A 3 -10.00 70.65 33.25
N LEU A 4 -9.01 69.88 32.80
CA LEU A 4 -8.39 70.06 31.49
C LEU A 4 -8.49 68.76 30.69
N MET A 5 -9.27 68.82 29.62
CA MET A 5 -9.39 67.81 28.57
C MET A 5 -8.09 67.75 27.75
N LEU A 6 -7.59 66.54 27.48
CA LEU A 6 -6.57 66.31 26.47
C LEU A 6 -7.22 65.61 25.26
N LYS A 7 -7.06 66.23 24.09
CA LYS A 7 -7.64 65.84 22.80
C LYS A 7 -6.91 64.63 22.21
N SER A 8 -7.70 63.74 21.61
CA SER A 8 -7.26 62.63 20.76
C SER A 8 -6.70 63.13 19.44
N SER A 9 -5.55 62.58 19.03
CA SER A 9 -5.06 62.62 17.65
C SER A 9 -5.06 61.19 17.11
N ILE A 10 -5.93 60.94 16.13
CA ILE A 10 -6.01 59.70 15.35
C ILE A 10 -4.94 59.79 14.25
N LEU A 11 -3.97 58.87 14.27
CA LEU A 11 -2.99 58.68 13.21
C LEU A 11 -3.52 57.59 12.27
N ILE A 12 -3.94 57.97 11.06
CA ILE A 12 -4.33 57.02 10.01
C ILE A 12 -3.06 56.67 9.22
N THR A 13 -2.50 55.49 9.45
CA THR A 13 -1.49 54.89 8.57
C THR A 13 -2.20 54.18 7.43
N ALA A 14 -2.08 54.72 6.22
CA ALA A 14 -2.52 54.06 5.00
C ALA A 14 -1.61 52.86 4.71
N SER A 15 -2.08 51.66 5.04
CA SER A 15 -1.47 50.40 4.61
C SER A 15 -1.79 50.18 3.13
N VAL A 16 -0.79 50.33 2.28
CA VAL A 16 -0.83 49.88 0.88
C VAL A 16 -0.83 48.36 0.90
N LEU A 17 -1.99 47.75 0.63
CA LEU A 17 -2.11 46.32 0.37
C LEU A 17 -1.42 46.01 -0.98
N PRO A 18 -0.50 45.03 -1.05
CA PRO A 18 -0.09 44.50 -2.33
C PRO A 18 -1.29 43.78 -2.95
N ILE A 19 -1.73 44.27 -4.11
CA ILE A 19 -2.70 43.59 -4.97
C ILE A 19 -2.01 42.31 -5.44
N ALA A 20 -2.34 41.18 -4.82
CA ALA A 20 -1.98 39.87 -5.32
C ALA A 20 -2.65 39.71 -6.68
N THR A 21 -1.86 39.68 -7.75
CA THR A 21 -2.30 39.21 -9.06
C THR A 21 -2.76 37.76 -8.90
N LEU A 22 -4.07 37.56 -8.82
CA LEU A 22 -4.69 36.25 -8.97
C LEU A 22 -4.40 35.78 -10.39
N ALA A 23 -3.34 35.00 -10.55
CA ALA A 23 -3.19 34.18 -11.75
C ALA A 23 -4.44 33.29 -11.79
N SER A 24 -5.32 33.53 -12.77
CA SER A 24 -6.45 32.65 -13.04
C SER A 24 -5.89 31.34 -13.55
N CYS A 25 -5.55 30.42 -12.65
CA CYS A 25 -5.31 29.03 -13.01
C CYS A 25 -6.61 28.50 -13.59
N SER A 26 -6.69 28.42 -14.92
CA SER A 26 -7.76 27.70 -15.59
C SER A 26 -7.68 26.25 -15.11
N ILE A 27 -8.62 25.84 -14.26
CA ILE A 27 -8.75 24.44 -13.86
C ILE A 27 -9.11 23.66 -15.12
N GLN A 28 -8.22 22.77 -15.53
CA GLN A 28 -8.46 21.88 -16.64
C GLN A 28 -9.42 20.77 -16.18
N TYR A 29 -10.62 20.74 -16.75
CA TYR A 29 -11.56 19.63 -16.57
C TYR A 29 -11.24 18.53 -17.56
N TYR A 30 -11.31 17.29 -17.09
CA TYR A 30 -11.04 16.13 -17.90
C TYR A 30 -12.27 15.21 -18.01
N ASP A 31 -12.60 14.90 -19.25
CA ASP A 31 -13.72 14.04 -19.63
C ASP A 31 -13.31 12.56 -19.70
N TYR A 32 -12.71 12.04 -18.63
CA TYR A 32 -12.33 10.62 -18.57
C TYR A 32 -13.52 9.72 -18.20
N PHE A 33 -13.55 8.48 -18.72
CA PHE A 33 -14.57 7.50 -18.36
C PHE A 33 -14.50 7.07 -16.88
N ALA A 34 -13.34 7.24 -16.24
CA ALA A 34 -13.15 6.91 -14.84
C ALA A 34 -12.70 8.11 -14.00
N GLU A 35 -13.01 8.03 -12.71
CA GLU A 35 -12.53 8.95 -11.69
C GLU A 35 -12.07 8.16 -10.46
N ILE A 36 -10.97 8.60 -9.84
CA ILE A 36 -10.48 8.02 -8.59
C ILE A 36 -11.13 8.71 -7.39
N VAL A 37 -11.72 7.94 -6.49
CA VAL A 37 -12.20 8.45 -5.20
C VAL A 37 -11.26 7.93 -4.12
N VAL A 38 -10.37 8.79 -3.63
CA VAL A 38 -9.33 8.42 -2.66
C VAL A 38 -9.93 7.86 -1.35
N SER A 39 -9.11 7.23 -0.53
CA SER A 39 -9.59 6.45 0.62
C SER A 39 -10.48 7.26 1.57
N ASP A 40 -10.04 8.43 2.05
CA ASP A 40 -10.84 9.26 2.96
C ASP A 40 -10.89 10.75 2.60
N ASN A 41 -11.67 11.49 3.37
CA ASN A 41 -11.90 12.92 3.18
C ASN A 41 -10.70 13.80 3.54
N THR A 42 -9.62 13.24 4.08
CA THR A 42 -8.36 13.92 4.39
C THR A 42 -7.24 13.56 3.40
N SER A 43 -7.40 12.44 2.70
CA SER A 43 -6.44 11.89 1.75
C SER A 43 -6.26 12.79 0.52
N VAL A 44 -5.12 12.63 -0.15
CA VAL A 44 -4.73 13.36 -1.37
C VAL A 44 -4.28 12.37 -2.45
N LEU A 45 -4.39 12.75 -3.72
CA LEU A 45 -3.92 11.91 -4.82
C LEU A 45 -2.41 11.65 -4.75
N ALA A 46 -1.62 12.69 -4.48
CA ALA A 46 -0.16 12.63 -4.41
C ALA A 46 0.32 12.32 -2.98
N ASP A 47 -0.13 11.20 -2.43
CA ASP A 47 0.22 10.75 -1.06
C ASP A 47 1.53 9.94 -0.99
N ASN A 48 2.25 9.78 -2.10
CA ASN A 48 3.47 8.96 -2.21
C ASN A 48 3.27 7.50 -1.75
N SER A 49 2.03 7.03 -1.79
CA SER A 49 1.62 5.75 -1.23
C SER A 49 0.34 5.31 -1.94
N PHE A 50 -0.66 4.93 -1.17
CA PHE A 50 -1.81 4.17 -1.57
C PHE A 50 -2.65 4.81 -2.71
N SER A 51 -2.99 6.10 -2.59
CA SER A 51 -3.80 6.81 -3.59
C SER A 51 -3.00 7.07 -4.86
N GLN A 52 -1.74 7.49 -4.71
CA GLN A 52 -0.87 7.79 -5.83
C GLN A 52 -0.56 6.54 -6.65
N THR A 53 -0.21 5.43 -5.99
CA THR A 53 0.11 4.17 -6.68
C THR A 53 -1.11 3.64 -7.44
N THR A 54 -2.32 3.78 -6.88
CA THR A 54 -3.57 3.46 -7.60
C THR A 54 -3.72 4.33 -8.88
N TYR A 55 -3.45 5.63 -8.77
CA TYR A 55 -3.50 6.56 -9.91
C TYR A 55 -2.48 6.24 -10.98
N GLU A 56 -1.24 5.90 -10.61
CA GLU A 56 -0.21 5.51 -11.58
C GLU A 56 -0.62 4.24 -12.36
N GLY A 57 -1.30 3.29 -11.72
CA GLY A 57 -1.89 2.14 -12.42
C GLY A 57 -2.96 2.54 -13.44
N TYR A 58 -3.85 3.46 -13.08
CA TYR A 58 -4.84 4.01 -14.01
C TYR A 58 -4.18 4.74 -15.17
N LYS A 59 -3.16 5.57 -14.90
CA LYS A 59 -2.38 6.29 -15.91
C LYS A 59 -1.67 5.35 -16.88
N GLN A 60 -1.04 4.28 -16.39
CA GLN A 60 -0.41 3.26 -17.23
C GLN A 60 -1.44 2.56 -18.14
N PHE A 61 -2.59 2.18 -17.57
CA PHE A 61 -3.69 1.59 -18.35
C PHE A 61 -4.14 2.52 -19.50
N MET A 62 -4.36 3.80 -19.21
CA MET A 62 -4.77 4.80 -20.21
C MET A 62 -3.74 4.96 -21.34
N ALA A 63 -2.46 4.95 -21.00
CA ALA A 63 -1.36 5.08 -21.96
C ALA A 63 -1.29 3.87 -22.91
N GLU A 64 -1.49 2.65 -22.39
CA GLU A 64 -1.35 1.41 -23.16
C GLU A 64 -2.56 1.10 -24.05
N GLU A 65 -3.78 1.25 -23.53
CA GLU A 65 -4.99 0.87 -24.24
C GLU A 65 -5.41 1.83 -25.35
N LYS A 66 -4.70 2.97 -25.48
CA LYS A 66 -5.01 4.07 -26.41
C LYS A 66 -6.50 4.39 -26.41
N VAL A 67 -7.12 4.36 -25.22
CA VAL A 67 -8.56 4.54 -25.06
C VAL A 67 -8.92 5.88 -25.69
N THR A 68 -9.69 5.82 -26.77
CA THR A 68 -10.12 7.03 -27.48
C THR A 68 -11.30 7.58 -26.70
N ILE A 69 -11.07 8.69 -26.03
CA ILE A 69 -12.09 9.40 -25.28
C ILE A 69 -12.81 10.31 -26.28
N PRO A 70 -14.14 10.24 -26.41
CA PRO A 70 -14.88 11.24 -27.18
C PRO A 70 -14.60 12.62 -26.59
N LYS A 71 -14.11 13.58 -27.39
CA LYS A 71 -14.09 14.98 -26.94
C LYS A 71 -15.55 15.43 -26.83
N LEU A 72 -16.01 15.78 -25.63
CA LEU A 72 -17.13 16.71 -25.53
C LEU A 72 -16.67 18.05 -26.12
N ASN A 73 -17.27 18.45 -27.24
CA ASN A 73 -17.08 19.79 -27.78
C ASN A 73 -17.53 20.78 -26.70
N ASN A 74 -16.58 21.50 -26.11
CA ASN A 74 -16.81 22.68 -25.28
C ASN A 74 -17.33 23.84 -26.14
N ASN A 75 -18.48 23.65 -26.79
CA ASN A 75 -19.26 24.72 -27.39
C ASN A 75 -20.32 25.19 -26.39
N ASN A 76 -19.89 25.53 -25.17
CA ASN A 76 -20.67 26.45 -24.35
C ASN A 76 -20.33 27.86 -24.82
N GLY A 77 -21.07 28.29 -25.84
CA GLY A 77 -21.08 29.67 -26.30
C GLY A 77 -21.45 30.60 -25.14
N GLY A 78 -20.53 31.53 -24.84
CA GLY A 78 -20.90 32.75 -24.14
C GLY A 78 -21.89 33.51 -25.01
N THR A 79 -23.14 33.55 -24.57
CA THR A 79 -24.15 34.46 -25.11
C THR A 79 -23.86 35.85 -24.55
N GLU A 80 -23.03 36.62 -25.26
CA GLU A 80 -23.02 38.07 -25.08
C GLU A 80 -24.28 38.67 -25.72
N SER A 81 -25.17 39.14 -24.85
CA SER A 81 -26.29 40.01 -25.19
C SER A 81 -25.77 41.38 -25.62
N GLY A 82 -25.73 41.64 -26.93
CA GLY A 82 -25.55 42.96 -27.53
C GLY A 82 -26.42 43.11 -28.77
N GLY A 83 -27.41 44.00 -28.72
CA GLY A 83 -28.50 44.09 -29.69
C GLY A 83 -28.23 44.89 -30.98
N LYS A 84 -29.20 44.73 -31.91
CA LYS A 84 -29.51 45.52 -33.13
C LYS A 84 -28.50 45.39 -34.30
N THR A 85 -28.89 45.25 -35.58
CA THR A 85 -30.13 45.50 -36.33
C THR A 85 -30.19 44.62 -37.60
N SER A 86 -31.40 44.47 -38.13
CA SER A 86 -31.82 43.78 -39.36
C SER A 86 -31.16 44.24 -40.68
N SER A 87 -30.93 43.30 -41.60
CA SER A 87 -31.38 43.38 -43.00
C SER A 87 -31.28 42.00 -43.65
N GLY A 88 -32.36 41.53 -44.25
CA GLY A 88 -32.53 40.14 -44.69
C GLY A 88 -31.79 39.75 -45.97
N SER A 89 -31.76 38.45 -46.20
CA SER A 89 -31.87 37.87 -47.54
C SER A 89 -32.30 36.41 -47.42
N SER A 90 -33.35 36.08 -48.15
CA SER A 90 -33.91 34.75 -48.32
C SER A 90 -32.93 33.88 -49.13
N GLY A 91 -32.43 32.81 -48.53
CA GLY A 91 -31.62 31.79 -49.20
C GLY A 91 -32.07 30.40 -48.79
N ASN A 92 -32.85 29.77 -49.67
CA ASN A 92 -33.29 28.38 -49.58
C ASN A 92 -32.06 27.48 -49.85
N GLY A 93 -31.68 26.64 -48.90
CA GLY A 93 -30.52 25.76 -49.03
C GLY A 93 -30.66 24.52 -48.15
N THR A 94 -31.15 23.43 -48.73
CA THR A 94 -31.02 22.08 -48.20
C THR A 94 -29.56 21.65 -48.27
N ASP A 95 -28.82 21.83 -47.16
CA ASP A 95 -27.49 21.24 -47.00
C ASP A 95 -27.60 19.96 -46.18
N ASN A 96 -27.55 18.85 -46.92
CA ASN A 96 -27.44 17.50 -46.40
C ASN A 96 -25.95 17.16 -46.31
N SER A 97 -25.24 17.77 -45.36
CA SER A 97 -23.83 17.45 -45.10
C SER A 97 -23.76 16.34 -44.05
N ASN A 98 -23.60 15.10 -44.53
CA ASN A 98 -23.03 14.01 -43.75
C ASN A 98 -21.58 14.41 -43.39
N GLY A 99 -21.43 15.17 -42.30
CA GLY A 99 -20.16 15.45 -41.68
C GLY A 99 -19.58 14.14 -41.16
N THR A 100 -18.65 13.56 -41.90
CA THR A 100 -17.77 12.52 -41.38
C THR A 100 -16.92 13.18 -40.29
N GLU A 101 -17.34 13.07 -39.03
CA GLU A 101 -16.56 13.57 -37.91
C GLU A 101 -15.24 12.79 -37.86
N THR A 102 -14.16 13.44 -38.28
CA THR A 102 -12.81 12.90 -38.18
C THR A 102 -12.38 13.00 -36.73
N TYR A 103 -12.58 11.93 -35.95
CA TYR A 103 -12.04 11.81 -34.60
C TYR A 103 -10.51 11.76 -34.68
N THR A 104 -9.83 12.88 -34.43
CA THR A 104 -8.38 12.87 -34.26
C THR A 104 -8.06 12.14 -32.97
N LYS A 105 -7.34 11.02 -33.10
CA LYS A 105 -6.86 10.20 -32.00
C LYS A 105 -5.75 10.92 -31.25
N ASP A 106 -6.13 11.85 -30.37
CA ASP A 106 -5.20 12.42 -29.41
C ASP A 106 -4.95 11.36 -28.33
N VAL A 107 -3.72 10.86 -28.25
CA VAL A 107 -3.30 9.97 -27.17
C VAL A 107 -3.18 10.84 -25.91
N TYR A 108 -4.17 10.76 -25.03
CA TYR A 108 -4.14 11.50 -23.76
C TYR A 108 -3.17 10.83 -22.80
N THR A 109 -2.04 11.49 -22.54
CA THR A 109 -1.19 11.17 -21.39
C THR A 109 -1.76 11.83 -20.15
N LEU A 110 -2.09 11.06 -19.11
CA LEU A 110 -2.54 11.65 -17.84
C LEU A 110 -1.37 12.42 -17.19
N PRO A 111 -1.64 13.58 -16.54
CA PRO A 111 -0.63 14.31 -15.77
C PRO A 111 -0.06 13.50 -14.60
N ASP A 112 1.06 13.93 -14.05
CA ASP A 112 1.59 13.41 -12.78
C ASP A 112 0.66 13.78 -11.61
N ALA A 113 0.57 12.91 -10.60
CA ALA A 113 -0.40 13.04 -9.50
C ALA A 113 -0.32 14.39 -8.77
N ASP A 114 0.87 14.94 -8.58
CA ASP A 114 1.15 16.21 -7.92
C ASP A 114 0.66 17.43 -8.71
N LYS A 115 0.40 17.26 -10.01
CA LYS A 115 -0.11 18.30 -10.92
C LYS A 115 -1.62 18.25 -11.08
N VAL A 116 -2.31 17.28 -10.48
CA VAL A 116 -3.75 17.11 -10.65
C VAL A 116 -4.52 17.77 -9.52
N ALA A 117 -5.17 18.89 -9.81
CA ALA A 117 -6.09 19.51 -8.86
C ALA A 117 -7.29 18.58 -8.56
N GLN A 118 -7.80 18.67 -7.34
CA GLN A 118 -9.00 17.94 -6.92
C GLN A 118 -10.21 18.33 -7.78
N SER A 119 -11.10 17.37 -8.03
CA SER A 119 -12.40 17.59 -8.71
C SER A 119 -12.27 18.06 -10.16
N THR A 120 -11.13 17.80 -10.79
CA THR A 120 -10.90 17.99 -12.24
C THR A 120 -11.57 16.91 -13.10
N GLY A 121 -12.27 15.95 -12.49
CA GLY A 121 -12.84 14.78 -13.15
C GLY A 121 -11.87 13.59 -13.26
N LEU A 122 -10.64 13.73 -12.77
CA LEU A 122 -9.67 12.64 -12.62
C LEU A 122 -9.71 12.00 -11.23
N TRP A 123 -9.86 12.82 -10.19
CA TRP A 123 -9.96 12.34 -8.83
C TRP A 123 -10.74 13.30 -7.92
N ARG A 124 -11.22 12.78 -6.79
CA ARG A 124 -11.83 13.56 -5.71
C ARG A 124 -11.72 12.89 -4.36
N ARG A 125 -11.96 13.67 -3.30
CA ARG A 125 -12.16 13.17 -1.94
C ARG A 125 -13.59 12.67 -1.76
N PRO A 126 -13.80 11.57 -1.04
CA PRO A 126 -15.11 11.17 -0.55
C PRO A 126 -15.61 12.10 0.55
N GLY A 127 -16.91 12.01 0.83
CA GLY A 127 -17.48 12.48 2.09
C GLY A 127 -16.96 11.74 3.33
N ALA A 128 -17.17 12.31 4.51
CA ALA A 128 -16.74 11.73 5.78
C ALA A 128 -17.63 10.56 6.21
N THR A 129 -18.94 10.66 5.92
CA THR A 129 -19.93 9.63 6.27
C THR A 129 -20.24 8.68 5.11
N VAL A 130 -20.90 7.56 5.39
CA VAL A 130 -21.38 6.62 4.36
C VAL A 130 -22.34 7.33 3.38
N ALA A 131 -23.27 8.15 3.88
CA ALA A 131 -24.23 8.86 3.04
C ALA A 131 -23.54 9.89 2.14
N GLU A 132 -22.57 10.63 2.66
CA GLU A 132 -21.81 11.59 1.87
C GLU A 132 -20.92 10.90 0.83
N ARG A 133 -20.32 9.75 1.14
CA ARG A 133 -19.58 8.91 0.18
C ARG A 133 -20.48 8.46 -0.98
N VAL A 134 -21.67 7.96 -0.67
CA VAL A 134 -22.67 7.60 -1.68
C VAL A 134 -23.02 8.83 -2.53
N SER A 135 -23.21 9.99 -1.91
CA SER A 135 -23.45 11.24 -2.64
C SER A 135 -22.28 11.61 -3.56
N THR A 136 -21.03 11.39 -3.13
CA THR A 136 -19.84 11.58 -3.96
C THR A 136 -19.90 10.71 -5.22
N PHE A 137 -20.18 9.41 -5.06
CA PHE A 137 -20.29 8.48 -6.19
C PHE A 137 -21.39 8.88 -7.16
N LYS A 138 -22.58 9.21 -6.64
CA LYS A 138 -23.71 9.70 -7.46
C LYS A 138 -23.32 10.95 -8.26
N GLY A 139 -22.68 11.92 -7.60
CA GLY A 139 -22.22 13.14 -8.25
C GLY A 139 -21.22 12.90 -9.38
N SER A 140 -20.31 11.94 -9.20
CA SER A 140 -19.35 11.52 -10.23
C SER A 140 -20.04 10.90 -11.44
N PHE A 141 -20.98 9.98 -11.24
CA PHE A 141 -21.73 9.37 -12.35
C PHE A 141 -22.63 10.37 -13.07
N VAL A 142 -23.30 11.28 -12.34
CA VAL A 142 -24.09 12.37 -12.94
C VAL A 142 -23.21 13.31 -13.77
N SER A 143 -21.93 13.44 -13.40
CA SER A 143 -20.94 14.22 -14.15
C SER A 143 -20.36 13.48 -15.37
N GLY A 144 -20.95 12.34 -15.76
CA GLY A 144 -20.60 11.59 -16.97
C GLY A 144 -19.59 10.46 -16.77
N LYS A 145 -19.19 10.16 -15.53
CA LYS A 145 -18.28 9.02 -15.28
C LYS A 145 -19.02 7.69 -15.42
N ASP A 146 -18.29 6.68 -15.89
CA ASP A 146 -18.77 5.31 -16.04
C ASP A 146 -18.17 4.35 -15.01
N VAL A 147 -16.93 4.62 -14.58
CA VAL A 147 -16.19 3.76 -13.65
C VAL A 147 -15.62 4.55 -12.50
N MET A 148 -15.87 4.13 -11.26
CA MET A 148 -15.17 4.66 -10.09
C MET A 148 -14.05 3.73 -9.68
N ILE A 149 -12.83 4.25 -9.56
CA ILE A 149 -11.70 3.53 -8.97
C ILE A 149 -11.58 4.00 -7.52
N VAL A 150 -11.80 3.08 -6.58
CA VAL A 150 -12.00 3.41 -5.17
C VAL A 150 -10.96 2.67 -4.33
N PRO A 151 -9.77 3.25 -4.11
CA PRO A 151 -8.81 2.65 -3.20
C PRO A 151 -9.23 2.83 -1.75
N GLY A 152 -9.27 1.74 -0.98
CA GLY A 152 -9.35 1.75 0.49
C GLY A 152 -10.50 0.95 1.05
N PHE A 153 -10.26 0.26 2.17
CA PHE A 153 -11.26 -0.58 2.85
C PHE A 153 -12.47 0.21 3.35
N ASN A 154 -12.29 1.48 3.70
CA ASN A 154 -13.33 2.34 4.27
C ASN A 154 -14.46 2.72 3.29
N HIS A 155 -14.35 2.34 2.01
CA HIS A 155 -15.43 2.48 1.03
C HIS A 155 -16.47 1.35 1.09
N GLU A 156 -16.23 0.25 1.81
CA GLU A 156 -17.06 -0.96 1.79
C GLU A 156 -18.56 -0.65 1.93
N LYS A 157 -18.95 0.04 3.01
CA LYS A 157 -20.37 0.31 3.31
C LYS A 157 -21.03 1.16 2.23
N SER A 158 -20.34 2.19 1.77
CA SER A 158 -20.86 3.07 0.71
C SER A 158 -20.92 2.36 -0.64
N LEU A 159 -19.96 1.48 -0.95
CA LEU A 159 -19.96 0.66 -2.17
C LEU A 159 -21.11 -0.34 -2.16
N LYS A 160 -21.32 -1.03 -1.04
CA LYS A 160 -22.45 -1.94 -0.86
C LYS A 160 -23.79 -1.22 -1.07
N GLN A 161 -23.91 0.03 -0.64
CA GLN A 161 -25.12 0.82 -0.83
C GLN A 161 -25.31 1.26 -2.29
N ILE A 162 -24.30 1.88 -2.92
CA ILE A 162 -24.45 2.46 -4.28
C ILE A 162 -24.49 1.39 -5.37
N ALA A 163 -23.80 0.26 -5.21
CA ALA A 163 -23.77 -0.81 -6.20
C ALA A 163 -25.13 -1.52 -6.36
N LEU A 164 -26.04 -1.35 -5.40
CA LEU A 164 -27.42 -1.85 -5.45
C LEU A 164 -28.43 -0.79 -5.91
N ASP A 165 -27.97 0.42 -6.16
CA ASP A 165 -28.81 1.49 -6.69
C ASP A 165 -29.10 1.22 -8.18
N LYS A 166 -30.39 1.13 -8.51
CA LYS A 166 -30.84 0.77 -9.87
C LYS A 166 -30.48 1.84 -10.89
N ASP A 167 -30.41 3.11 -10.46
CA ASP A 167 -30.08 4.25 -11.31
C ASP A 167 -28.62 4.22 -11.78
N PHE A 168 -27.77 3.41 -11.13
CA PHE A 168 -26.35 3.26 -11.44
C PHE A 168 -25.96 1.79 -11.70
N SER A 169 -26.94 0.96 -12.06
CA SER A 169 -26.71 -0.46 -12.35
C SER A 169 -25.86 -0.70 -13.60
N ASP A 170 -25.76 0.31 -14.48
CA ASP A 170 -24.92 0.32 -15.67
C ASP A 170 -23.50 0.86 -15.41
N LYS A 171 -23.20 1.33 -14.20
CA LYS A 171 -21.92 1.93 -13.80
C LYS A 171 -21.04 0.96 -13.05
N GLY A 172 -19.72 1.07 -13.24
CA GLY A 172 -18.73 0.15 -12.68
C GLY A 172 -17.95 0.70 -11.49
N PHE A 173 -17.48 -0.21 -10.64
CA PHE A 173 -16.55 0.09 -9.54
C PHE A 173 -15.33 -0.84 -9.60
N VAL A 174 -14.15 -0.25 -9.44
CA VAL A 174 -12.89 -0.96 -9.20
C VAL A 174 -12.46 -0.67 -7.78
N TRP A 175 -12.69 -1.61 -6.87
CA TRP A 175 -12.37 -1.46 -5.45
C TRP A 175 -11.02 -2.06 -5.12
N MET A 176 -10.07 -1.23 -4.71
CA MET A 176 -8.73 -1.66 -4.32
C MET A 176 -8.60 -1.72 -2.80
N ASP A 177 -7.94 -2.77 -2.29
CA ASP A 177 -7.77 -3.07 -0.86
C ASP A 177 -9.08 -3.39 -0.11
N GLY A 178 -9.93 -4.17 -0.76
CA GLY A 178 -11.17 -4.67 -0.19
C GLY A 178 -11.75 -5.84 -0.98
N VAL A 179 -12.73 -6.51 -0.37
CA VAL A 179 -13.45 -7.61 -1.00
C VAL A 179 -14.92 -7.52 -0.62
N ILE A 180 -15.82 -7.68 -1.59
CA ILE A 180 -17.25 -7.77 -1.31
C ILE A 180 -17.57 -9.22 -0.92
N SER A 181 -17.60 -9.50 0.39
CA SER A 181 -17.87 -10.86 0.91
C SER A 181 -19.28 -11.41 0.63
N GLU A 182 -20.21 -10.55 0.17
CA GLU A 182 -21.63 -10.86 0.02
C GLU A 182 -22.04 -10.96 -1.46
N TYR A 183 -21.47 -11.90 -2.22
CA TYR A 183 -22.11 -12.29 -3.48
C TYR A 183 -23.27 -13.24 -3.18
N LYS A 184 -24.51 -12.76 -3.25
CA LYS A 184 -25.66 -13.65 -3.26
C LYS A 184 -26.70 -13.22 -4.29
N LYS A 185 -27.26 -14.21 -5.01
CA LYS A 185 -28.65 -14.30 -5.53
C LYS A 185 -29.07 -15.75 -5.46
N ASP A 186 -30.24 -16.02 -4.86
CA ASP A 186 -31.23 -17.04 -5.25
C ASP A 186 -32.52 -16.90 -4.41
N ASN A 187 -33.16 -15.74 -4.58
CA ASN A 187 -34.55 -15.37 -4.21
C ASN A 187 -34.80 -13.89 -4.58
N GLY A 188 -33.74 -13.08 -4.71
CA GLY A 188 -33.79 -11.63 -4.67
C GLY A 188 -32.68 -11.10 -3.75
N GLU A 189 -31.41 -11.46 -4.01
CA GLU A 189 -30.29 -10.98 -3.18
C GLU A 189 -29.40 -9.92 -3.88
N PRO A 190 -28.57 -9.18 -3.11
CA PRO A 190 -27.60 -8.22 -3.63
C PRO A 190 -26.57 -8.85 -4.59
N SER A 191 -26.64 -8.51 -5.87
CA SER A 191 -25.61 -8.85 -6.86
C SER A 191 -24.73 -7.63 -7.12
N TYR A 192 -23.52 -7.64 -6.56
CA TYR A 192 -22.49 -6.63 -6.80
C TYR A 192 -21.73 -6.85 -8.10
N HIS A 193 -22.45 -7.29 -9.14
CA HIS A 193 -21.93 -7.62 -10.46
C HIS A 193 -21.20 -6.47 -11.16
N ASN A 194 -21.44 -5.23 -10.74
CA ASN A 194 -20.76 -4.04 -11.23
C ASN A 194 -19.56 -3.62 -10.36
N VAL A 195 -19.13 -4.44 -9.40
CA VAL A 195 -17.96 -4.19 -8.58
C VAL A 195 -16.90 -5.27 -8.81
N SER A 196 -15.75 -4.86 -9.32
CA SER A 196 -14.54 -5.69 -9.32
C SER A 196 -13.67 -5.29 -8.15
N SER A 197 -13.32 -6.25 -7.28
CA SER A 197 -12.58 -5.99 -6.06
C SER A 197 -11.21 -6.66 -6.06
N PHE A 198 -10.21 -6.00 -5.50
CA PHE A 198 -8.85 -6.51 -5.35
C PHE A 198 -8.39 -6.34 -3.90
N SER A 199 -8.15 -7.45 -3.20
CA SER A 199 -7.60 -7.45 -1.84
C SER A 199 -6.13 -7.85 -1.86
N PHE A 200 -5.36 -7.56 -0.81
CA PHE A 200 -3.94 -7.85 -0.77
C PHE A 200 -3.58 -8.67 0.47
N ARG A 201 -2.69 -9.65 0.30
CA ARG A 201 -2.03 -10.39 1.38
C ARG A 201 -0.85 -9.59 1.93
N ALA A 202 -1.15 -8.40 2.44
CA ALA A 202 -0.15 -7.44 2.89
C ALA A 202 0.77 -8.00 4.00
N GLU A 203 0.28 -8.95 4.80
CA GLU A 203 1.06 -9.63 5.82
C GLU A 203 2.24 -10.41 5.22
N GLN A 204 2.13 -10.90 3.99
CA GLN A 204 3.22 -11.61 3.30
C GLN A 204 4.38 -10.67 2.97
N SER A 205 4.06 -9.49 2.42
CA SER A 205 5.05 -8.45 2.16
C SER A 205 5.74 -8.02 3.46
N ALA A 206 4.95 -7.71 4.47
CA ALA A 206 5.46 -7.23 5.75
C ALA A 206 6.32 -8.27 6.47
N PHE A 207 5.95 -9.55 6.38
CA PHE A 207 6.74 -10.66 6.92
C PHE A 207 8.14 -10.72 6.32
N LEU A 208 8.25 -10.65 4.99
CA LEU A 208 9.53 -10.60 4.30
C LEU A 208 10.33 -9.34 4.69
N THR A 209 9.68 -8.18 4.73
CA THR A 209 10.30 -6.93 5.18
C THR A 209 10.83 -7.03 6.61
N GLY A 210 10.13 -7.73 7.51
CA GLY A 210 10.57 -7.99 8.89
C GLY A 210 11.86 -8.79 8.97
N ILE A 211 11.98 -9.85 8.17
CA ILE A 211 13.22 -10.63 8.07
C ILE A 211 14.35 -9.77 7.49
N ALA A 212 14.09 -9.04 6.40
CA ALA A 212 15.08 -8.16 5.77
C ALA A 212 15.58 -7.07 6.73
N ALA A 213 14.68 -6.50 7.55
CA ALA A 213 15.01 -5.53 8.59
C ALA A 213 15.98 -6.09 9.63
N CYS A 214 15.71 -7.30 10.13
CA CYS A 214 16.61 -7.94 11.09
C CYS A 214 18.01 -8.19 10.52
N VAL A 215 18.08 -8.58 9.25
CA VAL A 215 19.35 -8.80 8.54
C VAL A 215 20.10 -7.48 8.35
N PHE A 216 19.42 -6.44 7.87
CA PHE A 216 19.99 -5.12 7.69
C PHE A 216 20.58 -4.57 8.99
N LEU A 217 19.81 -4.61 10.08
CA LEU A 217 20.26 -4.11 11.38
C LEU A 217 21.48 -4.86 11.89
N ASN A 218 21.53 -6.18 11.72
CA ASN A 218 22.66 -6.99 12.15
C ASN A 218 23.94 -6.77 11.33
N ILE A 219 23.83 -6.53 10.03
CA ILE A 219 24.98 -6.11 9.20
C ILE A 219 25.53 -4.77 9.69
N ASN A 220 24.64 -3.90 10.17
CA ASN A 220 24.91 -2.54 10.58
C ASN A 220 24.90 -2.36 12.10
N LYS A 221 25.15 -3.43 12.86
CA LYS A 221 24.98 -3.39 14.31
C LYS A 221 25.90 -2.38 14.99
N ASP A 222 27.10 -2.12 14.48
CA ASP A 222 27.99 -1.09 15.06
C ASP A 222 27.40 0.34 14.91
N VAL A 223 26.44 0.52 14.00
CA VAL A 223 25.70 1.76 13.82
C VAL A 223 24.52 1.84 14.79
N PHE A 224 23.70 0.78 14.84
CA PHE A 224 22.39 0.76 15.49
C PHE A 224 22.40 0.18 16.91
N ASN A 225 23.24 -0.82 17.19
CA ASN A 225 23.32 -1.50 18.47
C ASN A 225 23.92 -0.57 19.54
N GLY A 226 23.05 0.24 20.16
CA GLY A 226 23.38 0.96 21.38
C GLY A 226 23.48 0.02 22.59
N ASP A 227 23.38 0.57 23.80
CA ASP A 227 23.55 -0.19 25.05
C ASP A 227 22.46 -1.25 25.35
N GLY A 228 21.47 -1.44 24.46
CA GLY A 228 20.23 -2.18 24.73
C GLY A 228 19.83 -3.25 23.71
N GLY A 229 20.70 -3.60 22.76
CA GLY A 229 20.38 -4.54 21.68
C GLY A 229 19.65 -3.89 20.51
N LEU A 230 19.52 -4.63 19.40
CA LEU A 230 18.82 -4.19 18.19
C LEU A 230 17.30 -4.20 18.40
N LYS A 231 16.60 -3.13 18.02
CA LYS A 231 15.14 -3.01 18.18
C LYS A 231 14.44 -2.46 16.94
N VAL A 232 13.24 -2.96 16.70
CA VAL A 232 12.33 -2.45 15.68
C VAL A 232 10.99 -2.07 16.27
N GLY A 233 10.30 -1.14 15.64
CA GLY A 233 8.95 -0.73 16.00
C GLY A 233 8.06 -0.55 14.78
N GLY A 234 6.75 -0.59 15.00
CA GLY A 234 5.78 -0.27 13.95
C GLY A 234 4.49 0.25 14.54
N PHE A 235 3.72 0.96 13.73
CA PHE A 235 2.39 1.44 14.08
C PHE A 235 1.52 1.57 12.83
N VAL A 236 0.22 1.68 13.04
CA VAL A 236 -0.78 1.87 11.97
C VAL A 236 -1.40 3.25 12.05
N GLY A 237 -1.93 3.75 10.93
CA GLY A 237 -2.74 4.97 10.93
C GLY A 237 -4.08 4.72 11.61
N LEU A 238 -4.94 3.98 10.91
CA LEU A 238 -6.19 3.42 11.45
C LEU A 238 -6.03 1.91 11.69
N PRO A 239 -6.65 1.33 12.73
CA PRO A 239 -6.64 -0.12 12.98
C PRO A 239 -7.65 -0.84 12.09
N LEU A 240 -7.37 -0.89 10.79
CA LEU A 240 -8.17 -1.58 9.77
C LEU A 240 -7.54 -2.95 9.49
N VAL A 241 -8.32 -3.88 8.93
CA VAL A 241 -7.80 -5.22 8.58
C VAL A 241 -6.51 -5.12 7.74
N SER A 242 -6.50 -4.30 6.69
CA SER A 242 -5.34 -4.18 5.81
C SER A 242 -4.09 -3.58 6.47
N THR A 243 -4.24 -2.67 7.42
CA THR A 243 -3.09 -2.09 8.16
C THR A 243 -2.61 -3.01 9.27
N LEU A 244 -3.53 -3.72 9.94
CA LEU A 244 -3.19 -4.72 10.95
C LEU A 244 -2.50 -5.94 10.35
N ASP A 245 -2.85 -6.34 9.12
CA ASP A 245 -2.17 -7.40 8.39
C ASP A 245 -0.69 -7.06 8.15
N PHE A 246 -0.38 -5.82 7.75
CA PHE A 246 1.01 -5.36 7.67
C PHE A 246 1.72 -5.42 9.03
N LEU A 247 1.11 -4.89 10.09
CA LEU A 247 1.76 -4.84 11.42
C LEU A 247 2.05 -6.25 11.95
N ALA A 248 1.07 -7.15 11.84
CA ALA A 248 1.18 -8.53 12.25
C ALA A 248 2.23 -9.28 11.42
N GLY A 249 2.23 -9.10 10.10
CA GLY A 249 3.23 -9.69 9.21
C GLY A 249 4.66 -9.25 9.59
N PHE A 250 4.87 -7.95 9.79
CA PHE A 250 6.17 -7.41 10.18
C PHE A 250 6.66 -7.99 11.52
N GLN A 251 5.80 -8.02 12.53
CA GLN A 251 6.11 -8.63 13.82
C GLN A 251 6.43 -10.13 13.68
N ALA A 252 5.66 -10.86 12.88
CA ALA A 252 5.89 -12.27 12.62
C ALA A 252 7.22 -12.53 11.89
N GLY A 253 7.63 -11.66 10.97
CA GLY A 253 8.92 -11.74 10.28
C GLY A 253 10.11 -11.61 11.24
N VAL A 254 10.03 -10.65 12.16
CA VAL A 254 11.02 -10.44 13.22
C VAL A 254 11.10 -11.64 14.15
N PHE A 255 9.95 -12.20 14.54
CA PHE A 255 9.89 -13.40 15.37
C PHE A 255 10.44 -14.63 14.65
N ALA A 256 10.15 -14.79 13.36
CA ALA A 256 10.68 -15.87 12.55
C ALA A 256 12.21 -15.80 12.46
N PHE A 257 12.78 -14.62 12.18
CA PHE A 257 14.23 -14.41 12.22
C PHE A 257 14.83 -14.80 13.58
N ASN A 258 14.26 -14.33 14.69
CA ASN A 258 14.76 -14.64 16.03
C ASN A 258 14.64 -16.13 16.39
N ALA A 259 13.56 -16.79 15.97
CA ALA A 259 13.39 -18.23 16.15
C ALA A 259 14.43 -19.01 15.33
N SER A 260 14.79 -18.48 14.17
CA SER A 260 15.84 -19.00 13.31
C SER A 260 17.19 -19.04 14.06
N LEU A 261 17.54 -17.99 14.80
CA LEU A 261 18.80 -17.97 15.56
C LEU A 261 18.92 -19.10 16.60
N LYS A 262 17.79 -19.54 17.19
CA LYS A 262 17.77 -20.65 18.15
C LYS A 262 18.02 -22.00 17.47
N ASN A 263 17.54 -22.17 16.24
CA ASN A 263 17.66 -23.42 15.47
C ASN A 263 18.98 -23.50 14.68
N GLY A 264 19.69 -22.38 14.52
CA GLY A 264 21.07 -22.32 13.99
C GLY A 264 22.13 -22.79 14.99
N VAL A 265 21.75 -23.09 16.24
CA VAL A 265 22.57 -23.83 17.20
C VAL A 265 22.57 -25.30 16.77
N SER A 266 23.62 -25.65 16.03
CA SER A 266 23.95 -26.92 15.40
C SER A 266 23.17 -28.17 15.89
N SER A 267 22.51 -28.83 14.95
CA SER A 267 22.04 -30.23 15.04
C SER A 267 23.15 -31.24 15.39
N SER A 268 24.42 -30.84 15.42
CA SER A 268 25.52 -31.65 15.95
C SER A 268 25.54 -31.77 17.49
N GLN A 269 24.76 -30.97 18.22
CA GLN A 269 24.67 -31.05 19.69
C GLN A 269 23.49 -31.90 20.20
N MET A 270 22.61 -32.37 19.32
CA MET A 270 21.49 -33.24 19.71
C MET A 270 21.83 -34.74 19.73
N ASN A 271 22.98 -35.17 19.19
CA ASN A 271 23.36 -36.59 19.14
C ASN A 271 24.45 -37.00 20.16
N SER A 272 24.87 -36.11 21.05
CA SER A 272 25.91 -36.39 22.07
C SER A 272 25.40 -36.40 23.51
N ALA A 273 24.07 -36.33 23.72
CA ALA A 273 23.46 -36.40 25.05
C ALA A 273 23.09 -37.83 25.50
N GLU A 274 23.40 -38.88 24.73
CA GLU A 274 23.08 -40.28 25.10
C GLU A 274 24.28 -41.16 25.50
N ASN A 275 25.52 -40.66 25.45
CA ASN A 275 26.66 -41.40 26.01
C ASN A 275 27.42 -40.49 26.97
N GLY A 276 27.22 -40.73 28.26
CA GLY A 276 27.80 -39.98 29.37
C GLY A 276 29.30 -40.21 29.51
N ASP A 277 30.09 -39.53 28.70
CA ASP A 277 31.49 -39.28 28.96
C ASP A 277 31.77 -37.78 28.96
N ASP A 278 32.35 -37.32 30.07
CA ASP A 278 32.85 -35.97 30.32
C ASP A 278 33.88 -35.56 29.27
N GLN A 279 33.45 -35.10 28.10
CA GLN A 279 34.30 -34.32 27.21
C GLN A 279 34.06 -32.82 27.42
N LYS A 280 35.04 -32.22 28.10
CA LYS A 280 35.30 -30.79 28.15
C LYS A 280 34.98 -30.14 26.81
N ALA A 281 34.01 -29.23 26.84
CA ALA A 281 33.68 -28.34 25.74
C ALA A 281 34.97 -27.70 25.22
N ASN A 282 35.32 -28.00 23.96
CA ASN A 282 36.39 -27.32 23.25
C ASN A 282 35.88 -25.90 22.89
N PRO A 283 36.39 -24.82 23.49
CA PRO A 283 35.90 -23.46 23.24
C PRO A 283 36.28 -22.92 21.85
N ASN A 284 37.08 -23.67 21.08
CA ASN A 284 37.67 -23.20 19.83
C ASN A 284 36.96 -23.64 18.57
N ASN A 285 35.73 -24.18 18.65
CA ASN A 285 34.89 -24.31 17.45
C ASN A 285 34.17 -22.99 17.16
N SER A 286 34.96 -21.94 16.90
CA SER A 286 34.50 -20.67 16.34
C SER A 286 34.05 -20.94 14.91
N ASN A 287 32.80 -21.38 14.75
CA ASN A 287 32.13 -21.34 13.47
C ASN A 287 32.19 -19.89 12.97
N ASN A 288 32.88 -19.68 11.84
CA ASN A 288 32.97 -18.42 11.10
C ASN A 288 31.61 -17.94 10.51
N GLY A 289 30.48 -18.27 11.15
CA GLY A 289 29.18 -17.69 10.84
C GLY A 289 29.02 -16.38 11.59
N LYS A 290 28.66 -15.29 10.89
CA LYS A 290 28.35 -14.01 11.53
C LYS A 290 27.39 -14.26 12.70
N ASN A 291 27.78 -13.86 13.91
CA ASN A 291 26.90 -13.88 15.09
C ASN A 291 25.77 -12.86 14.88
N TRP A 292 24.69 -13.32 14.27
CA TRP A 292 23.43 -12.62 14.23
C TRP A 292 22.89 -12.49 15.66
N GLU A 293 22.53 -11.28 16.03
CA GLU A 293 21.92 -10.92 17.30
C GLU A 293 20.40 -10.88 17.16
N LYS A 294 19.74 -11.20 18.28
CA LYS A 294 18.28 -11.10 18.39
C LYS A 294 17.86 -9.64 18.19
N VAL A 295 16.77 -9.45 17.46
CA VAL A 295 16.13 -8.14 17.27
C VAL A 295 14.84 -8.08 18.08
N GLU A 296 14.72 -7.13 18.99
CA GLU A 296 13.52 -6.93 19.80
C GLU A 296 12.43 -6.18 19.00
N PHE A 297 11.19 -6.67 19.04
CA PHE A 297 10.05 -5.89 18.57
C PHE A 297 9.50 -5.10 19.76
N ILE A 298 9.49 -3.77 19.66
CA ILE A 298 9.08 -2.88 20.74
C ILE A 298 7.59 -3.06 21.01
N ASP A 299 7.27 -3.42 22.25
CA ASP A 299 5.90 -3.53 22.73
C ASP A 299 5.35 -2.17 23.18
N LEU A 300 4.22 -1.78 22.57
CA LEU A 300 3.42 -0.60 22.94
C LEU A 300 2.23 -0.97 23.85
N GLY A 301 2.11 -2.24 24.25
CA GLY A 301 1.10 -2.77 25.15
C GLY A 301 -0.03 -3.50 24.42
N SER A 302 -0.98 -4.04 25.19
CA SER A 302 -2.06 -4.89 24.65
C SER A 302 -3.22 -4.12 24.01
N ASN A 303 -3.32 -2.81 24.20
CA ASN A 303 -4.41 -2.00 23.64
C ASN A 303 -4.04 -1.51 22.23
N ILE A 304 -4.89 -1.78 21.24
CA ILE A 304 -4.66 -1.37 19.86
C ILE A 304 -4.55 0.14 19.68
N SER A 305 -5.17 0.93 20.56
CA SER A 305 -5.02 2.40 20.54
C SER A 305 -3.58 2.86 20.78
N ASN A 306 -2.73 2.03 21.40
CA ASN A 306 -1.32 2.34 21.59
C ASN A 306 -0.50 2.12 20.32
N TRP A 307 -1.04 1.38 19.35
CA TRP A 307 -0.41 1.04 18.08
C TRP A 307 -0.97 1.84 16.91
N ALA A 308 -2.00 2.67 17.13
CA ALA A 308 -2.72 3.40 16.11
C ALA A 308 -2.68 4.91 16.36
N THR A 309 -2.49 5.71 15.32
CA THR A 309 -2.54 7.18 15.43
C THR A 309 -3.96 7.73 15.34
N GLY A 310 -4.89 6.94 14.78
CA GLY A 310 -6.29 7.30 14.62
C GLY A 310 -6.60 8.03 13.31
N SER A 311 -5.63 8.18 12.41
CA SER A 311 -5.80 8.84 11.11
C SER A 311 -4.73 8.39 10.10
N PHE A 312 -4.84 8.87 8.86
CA PHE A 312 -3.74 8.87 7.89
C PHE A 312 -3.18 10.28 7.62
N GLY A 313 -3.50 11.25 8.48
CA GLY A 313 -3.08 12.64 8.34
C GLY A 313 -1.61 12.84 8.73
N VAL A 314 -0.87 13.65 7.97
CA VAL A 314 0.51 14.05 8.32
C VAL A 314 0.51 14.83 9.64
N GLY A 315 1.48 14.54 10.50
CA GLY A 315 1.64 15.14 11.82
C GLY A 315 1.10 14.28 12.96
N ASP A 316 0.07 13.47 12.70
CA ASP A 316 -0.56 12.63 13.72
C ASP A 316 0.36 11.45 14.13
N GLY A 317 1.33 11.08 13.29
CA GLY A 317 2.34 10.05 13.59
C GLY A 317 3.49 10.50 14.49
N MET A 318 3.61 11.80 14.79
CA MET A 318 4.75 12.36 15.51
C MET A 318 4.90 11.80 16.93
N GLN A 319 3.80 11.66 17.68
CA GLN A 319 3.85 11.22 19.08
C GLN A 319 4.26 9.74 19.19
N ILE A 320 3.65 8.86 18.40
CA ILE A 320 3.97 7.42 18.44
C ILE A 320 5.40 7.16 17.93
N SER A 321 5.85 7.91 16.91
CA SER A 321 7.22 7.87 16.43
C SER A 321 8.22 8.24 17.54
N ARG A 322 7.95 9.33 18.28
CA ARG A 322 8.79 9.70 19.45
C ARG A 322 8.78 8.63 20.53
N THR A 323 7.63 8.02 20.81
CA THR A 323 7.54 6.90 21.76
C THR A 323 8.44 5.74 21.35
N LEU A 324 8.40 5.34 20.08
CA LEU A 324 9.25 4.27 19.55
C LEU A 324 10.74 4.63 19.61
N VAL A 325 11.12 5.83 19.18
CA VAL A 325 12.52 6.30 19.27
C VAL A 325 12.99 6.36 20.72
N ASN A 326 12.17 6.86 21.65
CA ASN A 326 12.50 6.91 23.09
C ASN A 326 12.65 5.51 23.70
N LYS A 327 11.88 4.53 23.23
CA LYS A 327 12.01 3.11 23.60
C LYS A 327 13.21 2.41 22.92
N GLY A 328 13.97 3.14 22.11
CA GLY A 328 15.21 2.65 21.50
C GLY A 328 15.01 1.95 20.16
N ALA A 329 14.00 2.32 19.37
CA ALA A 329 13.85 1.79 18.02
C ALA A 329 15.05 2.18 17.14
N ASP A 330 15.64 1.20 16.47
CA ASP A 330 16.67 1.40 15.44
C ASP A 330 16.07 1.45 14.05
N MET A 331 14.89 0.85 13.87
CA MET A 331 14.14 0.89 12.63
C MET A 331 12.63 0.92 12.89
N ILE A 332 11.92 1.79 12.18
CA ILE A 332 10.47 1.98 12.35
C ILE A 332 9.74 1.77 11.02
N MET A 333 8.63 1.02 11.05
CA MET A 333 7.69 0.87 9.94
C MET A 333 6.37 1.60 10.26
N ALA A 334 6.06 2.66 9.52
CA ALA A 334 4.78 3.37 9.63
C ALA A 334 3.79 2.85 8.58
N ILE A 335 2.75 2.15 9.01
CA ILE A 335 1.66 1.63 8.16
C ILE A 335 0.52 2.65 8.16
N ALA A 336 0.85 3.85 7.70
CA ALA A 336 0.06 5.04 7.98
C ALA A 336 0.12 6.07 6.85
N GLY A 337 0.29 5.60 5.62
CA GLY A 337 0.36 6.45 4.42
C GLY A 337 1.44 7.53 4.55
N PRO A 338 1.08 8.82 4.50
CA PRO A 338 2.06 9.90 4.50
C PRO A 338 2.75 10.14 5.86
N GLN A 339 2.29 9.49 6.95
CA GLN A 339 2.95 9.58 8.27
C GLN A 339 4.35 8.94 8.32
N THR A 340 4.82 8.26 7.25
CA THR A 340 6.25 7.94 7.09
C THR A 340 7.12 9.20 7.20
N LEU A 341 6.62 10.36 6.74
CA LEU A 341 7.29 11.66 6.89
C LEU A 341 7.44 12.08 8.36
N ASP A 342 6.49 11.70 9.22
CA ASP A 342 6.56 11.98 10.66
C ASP A 342 7.67 11.16 11.31
N VAL A 343 7.81 9.88 10.91
CA VAL A 343 8.92 9.04 11.36
C VAL A 343 10.25 9.63 10.95
N ILE A 344 10.40 10.03 9.68
CA ILE A 344 11.63 10.69 9.20
C ILE A 344 11.91 11.95 10.01
N SER A 345 10.92 12.80 10.23
CA SER A 345 11.11 14.07 10.97
C SER A 345 11.55 13.83 12.43
N VAL A 346 11.02 12.79 13.07
CA VAL A 346 11.45 12.37 14.41
C VAL A 346 12.85 11.74 14.38
N ALA A 347 13.15 10.91 13.38
CA ALA A 347 14.47 10.30 13.20
C ALA A 347 15.56 11.35 12.94
N GLU A 348 15.29 12.38 12.12
CA GLU A 348 16.18 13.51 11.81
C GLU A 348 16.62 14.29 13.05
N THR A 349 15.77 14.32 14.08
CA THR A 349 16.02 15.07 15.32
C THR A 349 16.45 14.17 16.49
N SER A 350 16.57 12.87 16.23
CA SER A 350 17.02 11.88 17.21
C SER A 350 18.52 12.02 17.47
N SER A 351 18.93 11.79 18.72
CA SER A 351 20.36 11.70 19.08
C SER A 351 21.01 10.38 18.66
N ARG A 352 20.23 9.41 18.17
CA ARG A 352 20.67 8.09 17.69
C ARG A 352 20.20 7.85 16.25
N PRO A 353 20.95 7.10 15.43
CA PRO A 353 20.48 6.67 14.12
C PRO A 353 19.19 5.84 14.22
N VAL A 354 18.17 6.22 13.45
CA VAL A 354 16.92 5.45 13.31
C VAL A 354 16.59 5.34 11.83
N ALA A 355 16.58 4.11 11.31
CA ALA A 355 16.20 3.82 9.94
C ALA A 355 14.68 3.72 9.79
N VAL A 356 14.18 3.84 8.57
CA VAL A 356 12.75 3.77 8.26
C VAL A 356 12.49 2.70 7.22
N LEU A 357 11.36 2.01 7.36
CA LEU A 357 10.80 1.10 6.37
C LEU A 357 9.58 1.75 5.72
N GLY A 358 9.57 1.79 4.39
CA GLY A 358 8.43 2.28 3.64
C GLY A 358 7.31 1.24 3.52
N VAL A 359 6.11 1.69 3.12
CA VAL A 359 4.93 0.84 2.93
C VAL A 359 4.21 1.23 1.63
N ASP A 360 3.51 0.25 1.05
CA ASP A 360 2.74 0.27 -0.20
C ASP A 360 3.59 0.42 -1.46
N SER A 361 4.51 1.37 -1.52
CA SER A 361 5.38 1.62 -2.68
C SER A 361 6.86 1.63 -2.29
N ALA A 362 7.77 1.64 -3.27
CA ALA A 362 9.21 1.73 -3.03
C ALA A 362 9.58 3.16 -2.60
N GLN A 363 9.22 3.51 -1.36
CA GLN A 363 9.38 4.86 -0.82
C GLN A 363 10.84 5.30 -0.71
N GLU A 364 11.78 4.35 -0.70
CA GLU A 364 13.20 4.65 -0.73
C GLU A 364 13.65 5.33 -2.04
N GLU A 365 12.92 5.11 -3.13
CA GLU A 365 13.18 5.68 -4.47
C GLU A 365 12.48 7.04 -4.67
N GLN A 366 11.70 7.49 -3.70
CA GLN A 366 10.87 8.68 -3.81
C GLN A 366 11.52 9.90 -3.16
N ASN A 367 11.03 11.09 -3.53
CA ASN A 367 11.53 12.37 -3.02
C ASN A 367 11.28 12.57 -1.51
N ILE A 368 10.39 11.77 -0.91
CA ILE A 368 10.20 11.77 0.55
C ILE A 368 11.41 11.20 1.30
N ASN A 369 12.26 10.41 0.64
CA ASN A 369 13.42 9.80 1.25
C ASN A 369 14.60 10.77 1.29
N LYS A 370 14.87 11.29 2.49
CA LYS A 370 15.89 12.29 2.75
C LYS A 370 17.24 11.65 3.14
N PRO A 371 18.37 12.36 2.96
CA PRO A 371 19.68 11.92 3.44
C PRO A 371 19.68 11.60 4.94
N PHE A 372 20.41 10.57 5.35
CA PHE A 372 20.45 10.06 6.72
C PHE A 372 21.40 10.89 7.59
N THR A 373 20.91 12.01 8.11
CA THR A 373 21.72 13.04 8.77
C THR A 373 22.28 12.65 10.15
N THR A 374 21.71 11.65 10.81
CA THR A 374 22.08 11.27 12.19
C THR A 374 23.18 10.21 12.27
N LEU A 375 23.80 9.82 11.16
CA LEU A 375 24.88 8.82 11.17
C LEU A 375 26.22 9.36 11.71
N GLY A 376 26.43 10.68 11.65
CA GLY A 376 27.73 11.28 11.94
C GLY A 376 28.82 10.69 11.04
N ASP A 377 29.92 10.23 11.64
CA ASP A 377 31.04 9.60 10.91
C ASP A 377 30.77 8.12 10.56
N LYS A 378 29.70 7.52 11.09
CA LYS A 378 29.39 6.10 10.85
C LYS A 378 28.94 5.88 9.40
N LYS A 379 29.24 4.68 8.89
CA LYS A 379 28.85 4.25 7.53
C LYS A 379 27.92 3.05 7.60
N LEU A 380 26.83 3.12 6.85
CA LEU A 380 25.96 1.96 6.63
C LEU A 380 26.57 1.06 5.56
N LYS A 381 26.25 -0.23 5.65
CA LYS A 381 26.68 -1.29 4.75
C LYS A 381 25.47 -1.97 4.13
N ASN A 382 25.60 -2.32 2.86
CA ASN A 382 24.60 -3.07 2.11
C ASN A 382 24.65 -4.58 2.47
N ALA A 383 23.80 -5.39 1.84
CA ALA A 383 23.76 -6.84 2.05
C ALA A 383 25.09 -7.56 1.76
N LYS A 384 25.95 -7.02 0.90
CA LYS A 384 27.29 -7.56 0.60
C LYS A 384 28.33 -7.15 1.64
N GLY A 385 28.01 -6.20 2.51
CA GLY A 385 28.93 -5.62 3.49
C GLY A 385 29.72 -4.42 2.98
N GLU A 386 29.38 -3.92 1.79
CA GLU A 386 30.00 -2.74 1.17
C GLU A 386 29.35 -1.48 1.73
N GLU A 387 30.12 -0.40 1.90
CA GLU A 387 29.59 0.88 2.36
C GLU A 387 28.57 1.46 1.36
N ILE A 388 27.49 2.02 1.90
CA ILE A 388 26.45 2.71 1.12
C ILE A 388 26.87 4.17 0.98
N ASN A 389 26.99 4.61 -0.27
CA ASN A 389 27.18 6.03 -0.59
C ASN A 389 25.85 6.76 -0.43
N ASP A 390 25.88 7.90 0.26
CA ASP A 390 24.70 8.75 0.54
C ASP A 390 23.50 7.97 1.10
N PRO A 391 23.66 7.33 2.29
CA PRO A 391 22.56 6.63 2.93
C PRO A 391 21.41 7.59 3.19
N LYS A 392 20.18 7.10 3.00
CA LYS A 392 18.93 7.83 3.28
C LYS A 392 18.18 7.18 4.43
N PHE A 393 17.14 7.82 4.98
CA PHE A 393 16.39 7.27 6.11
C PHE A 393 15.62 5.98 5.76
N ILE A 394 14.87 5.99 4.66
CA ILE A 394 14.12 4.83 4.17
C ILE A 394 15.10 3.89 3.46
N GLN A 395 15.25 2.67 3.99
CA GLN A 395 16.20 1.68 3.45
C GLN A 395 15.60 0.84 2.33
N PHE A 396 14.36 0.40 2.55
CA PHE A 396 13.55 -0.42 1.65
C PHE A 396 12.11 -0.43 2.15
N SER A 397 11.21 -1.04 1.39
CA SER A 397 9.77 -0.94 1.63
C SER A 397 9.04 -2.28 1.55
N ALA A 398 7.96 -2.39 2.33
CA ALA A 398 6.94 -3.42 2.18
C ALA A 398 5.97 -3.01 1.06
N ILE A 399 6.04 -3.68 -0.09
CA ILE A 399 5.34 -3.31 -1.32
C ILE A 399 3.95 -3.94 -1.41
N LYS A 400 3.01 -3.11 -1.88
CA LYS A 400 1.69 -3.45 -2.40
C LYS A 400 1.55 -2.79 -3.77
N LYS A 401 1.70 -3.55 -4.86
CA LYS A 401 1.69 -3.05 -6.26
C LYS A 401 0.27 -2.69 -6.73
N LEU A 402 -0.31 -1.66 -6.11
CA LEU A 402 -1.63 -1.13 -6.45
C LEU A 402 -1.70 -0.64 -7.89
N ASP A 403 -0.59 -0.19 -8.45
CA ASP A 403 -0.45 0.26 -9.82
C ASP A 403 -0.67 -0.91 -10.78
N SER A 404 0.10 -1.98 -10.60
CA SER A 404 -0.01 -3.21 -11.37
C SER A 404 -1.40 -3.83 -11.20
N ALA A 405 -1.90 -3.90 -9.97
CA ALA A 405 -3.23 -4.45 -9.70
C ALA A 405 -4.35 -3.62 -10.35
N THR A 406 -4.32 -2.30 -10.22
CA THR A 406 -5.31 -1.40 -10.86
C THR A 406 -5.28 -1.54 -12.37
N LYS A 407 -4.08 -1.51 -12.96
CA LYS A 407 -3.88 -1.70 -14.40
C LYS A 407 -4.42 -3.05 -14.87
N GLN A 408 -4.12 -4.14 -14.16
CA GLN A 408 -4.59 -5.48 -14.51
C GLN A 408 -6.11 -5.61 -14.41
N VAL A 409 -6.72 -5.05 -13.36
CA VAL A 409 -8.18 -5.07 -13.17
C VAL A 409 -8.87 -4.31 -14.31
N LEU A 410 -8.40 -3.10 -14.62
CA LEU A 410 -8.91 -2.32 -15.75
C LEU A 410 -8.67 -3.06 -17.07
N GLY A 411 -7.46 -3.58 -17.30
CA GLY A 411 -7.13 -4.39 -18.47
C GLY A 411 -8.08 -5.57 -18.67
N ALA A 412 -8.42 -6.28 -17.60
CA ALA A 412 -9.39 -7.38 -17.65
C ALA A 412 -10.80 -6.90 -17.99
N ILE A 413 -11.27 -5.81 -17.37
CA ILE A 413 -12.58 -5.21 -17.65
C ILE A 413 -12.67 -4.79 -19.12
N PHE A 414 -11.63 -4.16 -19.64
CA PHE A 414 -11.61 -3.48 -20.95
C PHE A 414 -10.98 -4.30 -22.09
N ASN A 415 -10.61 -5.56 -21.87
CA ASN A 415 -9.95 -6.38 -22.88
C ASN A 415 -10.84 -6.58 -24.10
N LYS A 416 -10.49 -5.90 -25.20
CA LYS A 416 -11.24 -5.86 -26.47
C LYS A 416 -11.26 -7.21 -27.21
N ASN A 417 -10.34 -8.12 -26.88
CA ASN A 417 -10.19 -9.41 -27.55
C ASN A 417 -11.06 -10.51 -26.95
N ASP A 418 -11.66 -10.27 -25.78
CA ASP A 418 -12.60 -11.22 -25.19
C ASP A 418 -14.03 -10.84 -25.61
N PRO A 419 -14.73 -11.70 -26.37
CA PRO A 419 -16.10 -11.44 -26.80
C PRO A 419 -17.09 -11.33 -25.63
N ASN A 420 -16.71 -11.75 -24.41
CA ASN A 420 -17.50 -11.68 -23.19
C ASN A 420 -17.16 -10.48 -22.27
N ASN A 421 -16.07 -9.74 -22.52
CA ASN A 421 -15.69 -8.57 -21.71
C ASN A 421 -16.41 -7.29 -22.14
N ALA A 422 -16.18 -6.18 -21.43
CA ALA A 422 -16.86 -4.90 -21.64
C ALA A 422 -16.69 -4.43 -23.08
N LYS A 423 -17.68 -4.67 -23.93
CA LYS A 423 -17.84 -3.89 -25.15
C LYS A 423 -18.53 -2.60 -24.74
N TYR A 424 -17.80 -1.50 -24.77
CA TYR A 424 -18.39 -0.17 -24.72
C TYR A 424 -19.36 -0.05 -25.90
N THR A 425 -20.66 -0.20 -25.62
CA THR A 425 -21.75 -0.15 -26.61
C THR A 425 -22.48 1.19 -26.55
N GLY A 426 -21.90 2.19 -25.89
CA GLY A 426 -22.47 3.54 -25.74
C GLY A 426 -23.69 3.63 -24.82
N SER A 427 -24.09 2.55 -24.13
CA SER A 427 -25.27 2.57 -23.25
C SER A 427 -25.29 1.59 -22.05
N SER A 428 -24.33 0.68 -21.88
CA SER A 428 -24.17 -0.05 -20.61
C SER A 428 -22.76 -0.63 -20.43
N PHE A 429 -22.24 -0.58 -19.21
CA PHE A 429 -20.85 -0.88 -18.86
C PHE A 429 -20.66 -2.21 -18.08
N VAL A 430 -21.69 -3.04 -18.02
CA VAL A 430 -21.79 -4.13 -17.02
C VAL A 430 -21.01 -5.40 -17.39
N LYS A 431 -20.69 -5.61 -18.67
CA LYS A 431 -19.91 -6.79 -19.08
C LYS A 431 -18.46 -6.61 -18.62
N GLY A 432 -17.89 -7.59 -17.90
CA GLY A 432 -16.49 -7.54 -17.46
C GLY A 432 -16.25 -7.12 -16.00
N PHE A 433 -17.28 -6.73 -15.23
CA PHE A 433 -17.17 -6.50 -13.79
C PHE A 433 -17.60 -7.74 -12.98
N GLY A 434 -17.44 -7.68 -11.65
CA GLY A 434 -18.01 -8.67 -10.73
C GLY A 434 -17.03 -9.76 -10.31
N PHE A 435 -15.73 -9.55 -10.50
CA PHE A 435 -14.70 -10.50 -10.08
C PHE A 435 -14.00 -10.06 -8.80
N GLN A 436 -13.48 -11.04 -8.06
CA GLN A 436 -12.67 -10.84 -6.88
C GLN A 436 -11.26 -11.34 -7.14
N ASN A 437 -10.27 -10.52 -6.82
CA ASN A 437 -8.87 -10.89 -6.90
C ASN A 437 -8.19 -10.74 -5.55
N ILE A 438 -7.14 -11.53 -5.37
CA ILE A 438 -6.28 -11.48 -4.21
C ILE A 438 -4.86 -11.32 -4.71
N GLY A 439 -4.22 -10.24 -4.27
CA GLY A 439 -2.80 -10.02 -4.46
C GLY A 439 -1.97 -10.77 -3.43
N SER A 440 -0.95 -11.49 -3.87
CA SER A 440 -0.01 -12.25 -3.04
C SER A 440 1.40 -12.16 -3.63
N ILE A 441 2.37 -12.73 -2.92
CA ILE A 441 3.72 -12.92 -3.48
C ILE A 441 3.62 -13.78 -4.76
N ASP A 442 2.68 -14.72 -4.82
CA ASP A 442 2.51 -15.64 -5.96
C ASP A 442 2.19 -14.94 -7.28
N ASN A 443 1.57 -13.76 -7.23
CA ASN A 443 1.27 -12.97 -8.42
C ASN A 443 2.01 -11.64 -8.44
N ASP A 444 3.09 -11.51 -7.65
CA ASP A 444 3.99 -10.36 -7.63
C ASP A 444 3.27 -9.03 -7.36
N THR A 445 2.16 -9.06 -6.62
CA THR A 445 1.42 -7.84 -6.25
C THR A 445 1.68 -7.40 -4.82
N VAL A 446 2.31 -8.24 -4.01
CA VAL A 446 2.90 -7.87 -2.72
C VAL A 446 4.30 -8.46 -2.61
N GLY A 447 5.21 -7.79 -1.90
CA GLY A 447 6.57 -8.26 -1.72
C GLY A 447 7.43 -7.28 -0.95
N VAL A 448 8.75 -7.49 -0.93
CA VAL A 448 9.70 -6.46 -0.49
C VAL A 448 10.21 -5.71 -1.72
N SER A 449 10.57 -4.44 -1.56
CA SER A 449 11.16 -3.66 -2.64
C SER A 449 12.52 -4.21 -3.08
N ASN A 450 12.98 -3.80 -4.26
CA ASN A 450 14.26 -4.25 -4.82
C ASN A 450 15.44 -3.97 -3.88
N ALA A 451 15.41 -2.87 -3.11
CA ALA A 451 16.43 -2.55 -2.12
C ALA A 451 16.45 -3.54 -0.94
N GLY A 452 15.32 -4.17 -0.61
CA GLY A 452 15.20 -5.14 0.47
C GLY A 452 15.54 -6.59 0.09
N LEU A 453 15.35 -6.97 -1.19
CA LEU A 453 15.58 -8.33 -1.69
C LEU A 453 16.98 -8.90 -1.38
N PRO A 454 18.09 -8.12 -1.52
CA PRO A 454 19.43 -8.63 -1.22
C PRO A 454 19.60 -9.11 0.24
N TYR A 455 18.87 -8.53 1.19
CA TYR A 455 18.92 -8.95 2.59
C TYR A 455 18.22 -10.28 2.82
N LEU A 456 17.11 -10.54 2.10
CA LEU A 456 16.45 -11.85 2.11
C LEU A 456 17.34 -12.94 1.49
N TYR A 457 17.96 -12.65 0.35
CA TYR A 457 18.90 -13.57 -0.29
C TYR A 457 20.10 -13.88 0.62
N LYS A 458 20.62 -12.85 1.30
CA LYS A 458 21.68 -13.06 2.28
C LYS A 458 21.22 -14.00 3.40
N PHE A 459 20.05 -13.75 3.96
CA PHE A 459 19.48 -14.58 5.02
C PHE A 459 19.34 -16.02 4.56
N SER A 460 18.73 -16.26 3.40
CA SER A 460 18.54 -17.61 2.87
C SER A 460 19.89 -18.32 2.64
N LYS A 461 20.87 -17.64 2.05
CA LYS A 461 22.21 -18.19 1.82
C LYS A 461 22.92 -18.56 3.13
N ASP A 462 22.90 -17.68 4.12
CA ASP A 462 23.53 -17.92 5.42
C ASP A 462 22.78 -19.00 6.21
N TRP A 463 21.46 -19.09 6.03
CA TRP A 463 20.59 -20.10 6.64
C TRP A 463 20.79 -21.50 6.06
N PHE A 464 20.73 -21.65 4.74
CA PHE A 464 20.83 -22.95 4.06
C PHE A 464 22.26 -23.51 4.03
N LYS A 465 23.30 -22.65 4.06
CA LYS A 465 24.70 -23.12 4.19
C LYS A 465 24.96 -23.89 5.48
N ASN A 466 24.18 -23.65 6.54
CA ASN A 466 24.31 -24.37 7.80
C ASN A 466 23.49 -25.69 7.84
N GLY A 467 22.69 -25.96 6.80
CA GLY A 467 21.73 -27.07 6.78
C GLY A 467 22.23 -28.37 6.12
N THR A 468 23.26 -28.33 5.27
CA THR A 468 23.68 -29.53 4.51
C THR A 468 25.17 -29.55 4.16
N ASN A 469 25.89 -30.53 4.72
CA ASN A 469 27.08 -31.13 4.12
C ASN A 469 26.66 -32.01 2.92
N THR A 470 26.22 -31.41 1.82
CA THR A 470 26.08 -32.13 0.55
C THR A 470 26.70 -31.31 -0.58
N GLU A 471 27.77 -31.90 -1.12
CA GLU A 471 28.46 -31.67 -2.39
C GLU A 471 28.45 -30.26 -2.99
N LYS A 472 29.61 -29.61 -2.90
CA LYS A 472 29.98 -28.44 -3.68
C LYS A 472 29.87 -28.75 -5.18
N THR A 473 28.86 -28.23 -5.87
CA THR A 473 28.96 -27.97 -7.30
C THR A 473 29.50 -26.56 -7.52
N ASN A 474 30.69 -26.48 -8.13
CA ASN A 474 31.38 -25.25 -8.50
C ASN A 474 30.67 -24.57 -9.68
N SER A 475 29.58 -23.85 -9.44
CA SER A 475 29.11 -22.84 -10.39
C SER A 475 29.12 -21.48 -9.69
N GLU A 476 29.89 -20.54 -10.25
CA GLU A 476 29.81 -19.13 -9.89
C GLU A 476 28.38 -18.64 -10.20
N GLU A 477 27.55 -18.55 -9.14
CA GLU A 477 26.18 -18.05 -9.25
C GLU A 477 26.19 -16.52 -9.29
N THR A 478 25.98 -15.99 -10.50
CA THR A 478 25.48 -14.63 -10.72
C THR A 478 24.07 -14.51 -10.15
N ILE A 479 23.79 -13.39 -9.48
CA ILE A 479 22.43 -13.00 -9.07
C ILE A 479 21.58 -12.96 -10.35
N PRO A 480 20.51 -13.76 -10.50
CA PRO A 480 19.67 -13.69 -11.69
C PRO A 480 19.00 -12.33 -11.75
N ASN A 481 19.23 -11.57 -12.83
CA ASN A 481 18.60 -10.27 -13.05
C ASN A 481 17.08 -10.37 -13.31
N ASP A 482 16.56 -11.58 -13.52
CA ASP A 482 15.22 -11.82 -14.03
C ASP A 482 14.56 -13.00 -13.28
N LEU A 483 13.94 -12.75 -12.12
CA LEU A 483 12.96 -13.67 -11.53
C LEU A 483 11.69 -13.61 -12.40
N LYS A 484 11.50 -14.56 -13.32
CA LYS A 484 10.26 -14.67 -14.13
C LYS A 484 9.37 -15.81 -13.60
N LEU A 485 8.07 -15.50 -13.45
CA LEU A 485 7.03 -16.35 -12.89
C LEU A 485 6.49 -17.41 -13.86
N ASP A 486 5.98 -18.52 -13.30
CA ASP A 486 5.25 -19.59 -13.99
C ASP A 486 3.83 -19.13 -14.37
N PRO A 487 3.44 -19.19 -15.66
CA PRO A 487 2.14 -18.71 -16.14
C PRO A 487 0.91 -19.54 -15.70
N ASN A 488 1.06 -20.65 -14.97
CA ASN A 488 -0.06 -21.54 -14.62
C ASN A 488 -0.78 -21.24 -13.28
N ILE A 489 -0.48 -20.12 -12.63
CA ILE A 489 -0.93 -19.78 -11.25
C ILE A 489 -2.46 -19.57 -11.12
N VAL A 490 -3.15 -19.28 -12.23
CA VAL A 490 -4.61 -19.04 -12.27
C VAL A 490 -5.46 -20.20 -11.73
N LYS A 491 -4.95 -21.45 -11.72
CA LYS A 491 -5.71 -22.62 -11.24
C LYS A 491 -5.80 -22.77 -9.71
N LYS A 492 -4.99 -22.06 -8.92
CA LYS A 492 -4.97 -22.20 -7.44
C LYS A 492 -5.99 -21.30 -6.69
N ASN A 493 -6.75 -20.45 -7.36
CA ASN A 493 -7.61 -19.43 -6.71
C ASN A 493 -8.83 -19.95 -5.91
N LYS A 494 -9.37 -21.15 -6.21
CA LYS A 494 -10.62 -21.63 -5.58
C LYS A 494 -10.50 -22.02 -4.10
N GLU A 495 -9.33 -22.44 -3.65
CA GLU A 495 -9.10 -22.82 -2.24
C GLU A 495 -8.97 -21.57 -1.35
N TYR A 496 -8.49 -20.46 -1.92
CA TYR A 496 -8.31 -19.18 -1.24
C TYR A 496 -9.60 -18.38 -1.02
N GLU A 497 -10.58 -18.48 -1.92
CA GLU A 497 -11.92 -17.89 -1.74
C GLU A 497 -12.63 -18.43 -0.48
N LYS A 498 -12.36 -19.70 -0.11
CA LYS A 498 -12.90 -20.33 1.09
C LYS A 498 -12.33 -19.71 2.38
N LEU A 499 -11.02 -19.43 2.41
CA LEU A 499 -10.32 -18.80 3.54
C LEU A 499 -10.67 -17.32 3.76
N GLN A 500 -11.23 -16.63 2.76
CA GLN A 500 -11.73 -15.25 2.89
C GLN A 500 -13.17 -15.22 3.41
N LYS A 501 -14.02 -16.19 3.03
CA LYS A 501 -15.38 -16.33 3.61
C LYS A 501 -15.35 -16.55 5.11
N ASP A 502 -14.40 -17.35 5.60
CA ASP A 502 -14.19 -17.57 7.03
C ASP A 502 -13.59 -16.34 7.76
N ARG A 503 -12.99 -15.39 7.04
CA ARG A 503 -12.47 -14.11 7.56
C ARG A 503 -13.50 -12.98 7.58
N SER A 504 -14.70 -13.18 7.02
CA SER A 504 -15.76 -12.18 7.09
C SER A 504 -16.31 -12.09 8.52
N VAL A 505 -15.83 -11.05 9.20
CA VAL A 505 -16.16 -10.60 10.56
C VAL A 505 -17.57 -10.99 11.01
N LYS A 506 -17.69 -11.91 11.99
CA LYS A 506 -18.89 -11.96 12.83
C LYS A 506 -18.79 -10.83 13.85
N TYR A 507 -19.65 -9.83 13.71
CA TYR A 507 -19.89 -8.86 14.77
C TYR A 507 -20.57 -9.60 15.94
N LEU A 508 -19.79 -10.06 16.91
CA LEU A 508 -20.33 -10.49 18.19
C LEU A 508 -20.48 -9.24 19.07
N ASN A 509 -21.72 -8.75 19.16
CA ASN A 509 -22.10 -7.83 20.24
C ASN A 509 -21.96 -8.59 21.56
N ASP A 510 -20.89 -8.31 22.28
CA ASP A 510 -20.81 -8.56 23.72
C ASP A 510 -21.72 -7.52 24.42
N SER A 511 -22.63 -8.01 25.25
CA SER A 511 -23.53 -7.23 26.12
C SER A 511 -22.83 -6.31 27.14
N SER A 512 -21.50 -6.25 27.18
CA SER A 512 -20.71 -5.45 28.13
C SER A 512 -20.42 -4.02 27.67
N GLY A 513 -20.66 -3.65 26.41
CA GLY A 513 -20.41 -2.29 25.91
C GLY A 513 -18.93 -1.92 25.74
N ASP A 514 -18.00 -2.86 25.99
CA ASP A 514 -16.58 -2.71 25.67
C ASP A 514 -16.31 -3.28 24.27
N ASN A 515 -15.92 -2.42 23.33
CA ASN A 515 -15.42 -2.83 22.02
C ASN A 515 -14.05 -3.53 22.16
N LYS A 516 -14.05 -4.82 22.45
CA LYS A 516 -12.84 -5.65 22.33
C LYS A 516 -12.66 -6.07 20.88
N TYR A 517 -11.68 -5.47 20.22
CA TYR A 517 -11.25 -5.88 18.89
C TYR A 517 -10.52 -7.22 18.98
N TYR A 518 -11.19 -8.28 18.58
CA TYR A 518 -10.53 -9.54 18.24
C TYR A 518 -10.58 -9.68 16.73
N SER A 519 -9.42 -9.70 16.07
CA SER A 519 -9.35 -10.21 14.71
C SER A 519 -9.67 -11.70 14.77
N GLU A 520 -10.89 -12.08 14.37
CA GLU A 520 -11.26 -13.48 14.13
C GLU A 520 -10.55 -14.02 12.87
N GLY A 521 -9.22 -14.04 12.94
CA GLY A 521 -8.31 -15.01 12.31
C GLY A 521 -7.46 -15.73 13.36
N TRP A 522 -7.69 -15.45 14.65
CA TRP A 522 -6.97 -16.00 15.79
C TRP A 522 -7.97 -16.57 16.80
N THR A 523 -8.71 -17.61 16.42
CA THR A 523 -9.43 -18.43 17.40
C THR A 523 -8.42 -19.02 18.38
N LYS A 524 -8.66 -18.80 19.67
CA LYS A 524 -8.16 -19.69 20.73
C LYS A 524 -8.72 -21.08 20.42
N LEU A 525 -7.98 -21.91 19.69
CA LEU A 525 -8.32 -23.32 19.56
C LEU A 525 -8.33 -23.91 20.97
N PRO A 526 -9.33 -24.73 21.33
CA PRO A 526 -9.33 -25.42 22.59
C PRO A 526 -8.23 -26.47 22.50
N ASN A 527 -7.01 -26.11 22.94
CA ASN A 527 -5.99 -26.93 23.60
C ASN A 527 -4.63 -26.18 23.61
N ASN A 528 -3.97 -26.18 24.77
CA ASN A 528 -2.80 -25.38 25.17
C ASN A 528 -1.48 -25.65 24.41
N THR A 529 -1.45 -25.60 23.09
CA THR A 529 -0.19 -25.49 22.34
C THR A 529 -0.39 -24.52 21.18
N GLY A 530 0.14 -23.31 21.30
CA GLY A 530 0.33 -22.46 20.13
C GLY A 530 1.14 -23.25 19.11
N GLU A 531 0.57 -23.45 17.92
CA GLU A 531 1.30 -23.91 16.76
C GLU A 531 1.15 -22.83 15.71
N PHE A 532 2.28 -22.29 15.25
CA PHE A 532 2.32 -21.25 14.23
C PHE A 532 3.01 -21.83 13.00
N ILE A 533 2.28 -21.99 11.91
CA ILE A 533 2.85 -22.46 10.65
C ILE A 533 3.31 -21.23 9.87
N ALA A 534 4.55 -20.79 10.09
CA ALA A 534 5.26 -20.07 9.02
C ALA A 534 5.46 -21.10 7.90
N LEU A 535 4.93 -20.83 6.69
CA LEU A 535 5.10 -21.74 5.57
C LEU A 535 6.45 -21.46 4.90
N PRO A 536 7.47 -22.35 5.00
CA PRO A 536 8.72 -22.24 4.25
C PRO A 536 8.51 -22.01 2.75
N GLU A 537 7.37 -22.43 2.20
CA GLU A 537 6.97 -22.17 0.81
C GLU A 537 6.98 -20.68 0.46
N GLN A 538 6.56 -19.78 1.37
CA GLN A 538 6.56 -18.33 1.11
C GLN A 538 7.98 -17.75 1.00
N LEU A 539 8.92 -18.29 1.78
CA LEU A 539 10.32 -17.88 1.71
C LEU A 539 11.00 -18.45 0.45
N SER A 540 10.76 -19.73 0.13
CA SER A 540 11.27 -20.37 -1.10
C SER A 540 10.74 -19.71 -2.37
N TYR A 541 9.47 -19.30 -2.35
CA TYR A 541 8.83 -18.60 -3.47
C TYR A 541 9.39 -17.18 -3.65
N ALA A 542 9.52 -16.43 -2.55
CA ALA A 542 10.05 -15.06 -2.58
C ALA A 542 11.51 -14.96 -3.06
N ILE A 543 12.30 -16.02 -2.89
CA ILE A 543 13.71 -16.07 -3.35
C ILE A 543 13.90 -16.83 -4.67
N GLY A 544 12.83 -17.29 -5.32
CA GLY A 544 12.90 -18.04 -6.58
C GLY A 544 13.58 -19.42 -6.49
N ALA A 545 13.66 -20.00 -5.29
CA ALA A 545 14.29 -21.31 -5.10
C ALA A 545 13.28 -22.44 -5.34
N SER A 546 13.03 -22.76 -6.62
CA SER A 546 12.17 -23.87 -7.06
C SER A 546 12.68 -25.28 -6.68
N HIS A 547 13.82 -25.36 -5.98
CA HIS A 547 14.50 -26.61 -5.62
C HIS A 547 14.43 -26.95 -4.12
N LEU A 548 13.77 -26.14 -3.29
CA LEU A 548 13.64 -26.41 -1.85
C LEU A 548 12.35 -27.19 -1.57
N ASP A 549 12.49 -28.46 -1.18
CA ASP A 549 11.38 -29.32 -0.75
C ASP A 549 10.72 -28.77 0.53
N GLY A 550 9.60 -28.08 0.35
CA GLY A 550 8.81 -27.46 1.42
C GLY A 550 8.06 -28.46 2.32
N SER A 551 8.07 -29.75 2.01
CA SER A 551 7.26 -30.77 2.70
C SER A 551 7.75 -31.18 4.10
N LYS A 552 8.91 -30.67 4.56
CA LYS A 552 9.60 -31.20 5.76
C LYS A 552 9.66 -30.30 6.99
N TRP A 553 8.97 -29.16 7.01
CA TRP A 553 9.19 -28.17 8.09
C TRP A 553 7.89 -27.74 8.77
N LYS A 554 7.72 -28.13 10.04
CA LYS A 554 6.72 -27.57 10.95
C LYS A 554 7.43 -26.71 11.99
N LEU A 555 7.20 -25.40 11.98
CA LEU A 555 7.62 -24.52 13.07
C LEU A 555 6.57 -24.64 14.20
N LYS A 556 7.02 -24.97 15.41
CA LYS A 556 6.16 -25.03 16.60
C LYS A 556 6.56 -23.90 17.52
N LEU A 557 5.90 -22.74 17.40
CA LEU A 557 6.10 -21.60 18.29
C LEU A 557 5.27 -21.81 19.56
N ARG A 558 5.92 -22.05 20.70
CA ARG A 558 5.26 -22.24 22.00
C ARG A 558 4.57 -21.00 22.52
#